data_AF-A0A7S2KWZ9-F1
#
_entry.id   AF-A0A7S2KWZ9-F1
#
_cell.length_a   1.000
_cell.length_b   1.000
_cell.length_c   1.000
_cell.angle_alpha   90.00
_cell.angle_beta   90.00
_cell.angle_gamma   90.00
#
_symmetry.space_group_name_H-M   'P 1'
#
loop_
_entity.id
_entity.type
_entity.pdbx_description
1 polymer ?
#
loop_
_entity_poly.entity_id
_entity_poly.type
_entity_poly.pdbx_seq_one_letter_code
_entity_poly.pdbx_strand_id
1 'polypeptide(L)'
;MILAAIAASVAVVNADFCSGGDAPGSPSESILAILKELDIDVTSYAFLGAVYYTQNCASEYPFPFFEYKDDLDSAYASGESLFYSINAVDDETFSLVCGSDRSEITGLVGDLNNVMNSLQIIVEDVIGDNGVLSCERLSGVYTDAVEETVCRDTMQAWNWTFVVTTCLLACSLLMLTLRPFYKTMPSTSNLEKSAFEGEKEFEGKEVVLGDEDNLNSAPDAQENVEGEKVVRGDEGPP
;
A
#
# COMPACT_ATOMS: atom_id res chain seq x y z
N MET A 1 27.31 0.29 5.73
CA MET A 1 27.22 1.64 6.31
C MET A 1 26.58 2.62 5.33
N ILE A 2 27.12 2.78 4.11
CA ILE A 2 26.55 3.68 3.08
C ILE A 2 25.10 3.30 2.71
N LEU A 3 24.81 2.02 2.44
CA LEU A 3 23.44 1.58 2.11
C LEU A 3 22.43 1.82 3.23
N ALA A 4 22.80 1.61 4.49
CA ALA A 4 21.93 1.85 5.63
C ALA A 4 21.67 3.35 5.84
N ALA A 5 22.69 4.20 5.61
CA ALA A 5 22.53 5.65 5.66
C ALA A 5 21.61 6.16 4.54
N ILE A 6 21.75 5.63 3.31
CA ILE A 6 20.87 5.95 2.18
C ILE A 6 19.43 5.51 2.50
N ALA A 7 19.23 4.28 2.97
CA ALA A 7 17.90 3.77 3.33
C ALA A 7 17.24 4.60 4.44
N ALA A 8 18.01 5.02 5.46
CA ALA A 8 17.51 5.89 6.51
C ALA A 8 17.12 7.28 5.99
N SER A 9 17.93 7.89 5.11
CA SER A 9 17.57 9.18 4.51
C SER A 9 16.31 9.11 3.66
N VAL A 10 16.14 8.04 2.87
CA VAL A 10 14.93 7.85 2.05
C VAL A 10 13.71 7.62 2.92
N ALA A 11 13.84 6.87 4.03
CA ALA A 11 12.73 6.67 4.96
C ALA A 11 12.30 7.97 5.66
N VAL A 12 13.24 8.84 6.03
CA VAL A 12 12.92 10.16 6.62
C VAL A 12 12.24 11.06 5.60
N VAL A 13 12.77 11.12 4.37
CA VAL A 13 12.15 11.91 3.30
C VAL A 13 10.72 11.44 3.03
N ASN A 14 10.49 10.12 2.93
CA ASN A 14 9.15 9.57 2.72
C ASN A 14 8.21 9.81 3.91
N ALA A 15 8.72 9.83 5.15
CA ALA A 15 7.93 10.18 6.32
C ALA A 15 7.48 11.65 6.29
N ASP A 16 8.35 12.56 5.83
CA ASP A 16 8.01 13.98 5.68
C ASP A 16 6.93 14.20 4.60
N PHE A 17 6.98 13.43 3.49
CA PHE A 17 5.90 13.43 2.48
C PHE A 17 4.54 13.04 3.08
N CYS A 18 4.55 12.18 4.10
CA CYS A 18 3.35 11.57 4.67
C CYS A 18 2.90 12.19 6.01
N SER A 19 3.55 13.27 6.44
CA SER A 19 3.21 14.00 7.67
C SER A 19 1.82 14.68 7.61
N GLY A 20 1.18 14.71 6.44
CA GLY A 20 -0.21 15.15 6.25
C GLY A 20 -0.41 16.67 6.30
N GLY A 21 -1.42 17.15 5.56
CA GLY A 21 -1.90 18.55 5.56
C GLY A 21 -1.30 19.45 4.47
N ASP A 22 -1.54 20.76 4.60
CA ASP A 22 -0.98 21.83 3.75
C ASP A 22 0.54 22.02 3.96
N ALA A 23 1.21 21.04 4.57
CA ALA A 23 2.63 21.08 4.81
C ALA A 23 3.37 21.00 3.46
N PRO A 24 4.38 21.85 3.24
CA PRO A 24 5.18 21.81 2.03
C PRO A 24 5.84 20.44 1.88
N GLY A 25 5.58 19.79 0.76
CA GLY A 25 6.03 18.43 0.49
C GLY A 25 4.97 17.35 0.69
N SER A 26 3.73 17.68 1.05
CA SER A 26 2.64 16.71 0.99
C SER A 26 2.38 16.24 -0.46
N PRO A 27 1.83 15.03 -0.66
CA PRO A 27 1.46 14.56 -1.99
C PRO A 27 0.46 15.50 -2.69
N SER A 28 -0.46 16.09 -1.94
CA SER A 28 -1.44 17.07 -2.45
C SER A 28 -0.74 18.31 -2.98
N GLU A 29 0.16 18.92 -2.20
CA GLU A 29 0.92 20.10 -2.63
C GLU A 29 1.86 19.80 -3.79
N SER A 30 2.42 18.58 -3.84
CA SER A 30 3.27 18.15 -4.96
C SER A 30 2.50 18.11 -6.28
N ILE A 31 1.25 17.63 -6.26
CA ILE A 31 0.37 17.64 -7.45
C ILE A 31 0.03 19.07 -7.86
N LEU A 32 -0.31 19.93 -6.90
CA LEU A 32 -0.61 21.33 -7.17
C LEU A 32 0.62 22.09 -7.71
N ALA A 33 1.82 21.76 -7.23
CA ALA A 33 3.07 22.31 -7.74
C ALA A 33 3.35 21.87 -9.19
N ILE A 34 3.08 20.60 -9.53
CA ILE A 34 3.19 20.11 -10.91
C ILE A 34 2.21 20.83 -11.83
N LEU A 35 0.96 21.05 -11.39
CA LEU A 35 -0.03 21.79 -12.18
C LEU A 35 0.41 23.24 -12.43
N LYS A 36 1.01 23.89 -11.44
CA LYS A 36 1.59 25.24 -11.59
C LYS A 36 2.79 25.25 -12.55
N GLU A 37 3.64 24.23 -12.51
CA GLU A 37 4.79 24.11 -13.43
C GLU A 37 4.35 23.87 -14.88
N LEU A 38 3.22 23.20 -15.08
CA LEU A 38 2.58 23.02 -16.39
C LEU A 38 1.87 24.28 -16.91
N ASP A 39 2.01 25.42 -16.22
CA ASP A 39 1.37 26.70 -16.55
C ASP A 39 -0.17 26.60 -16.63
N ILE A 40 -0.76 25.69 -15.85
CA ILE A 40 -2.21 25.60 -15.71
C ILE A 40 -2.68 26.75 -14.83
N ASP A 41 -3.59 27.55 -15.37
CA ASP A 41 -4.18 28.68 -14.66
C ASP A 41 -4.81 28.23 -13.34
N VAL A 42 -4.45 28.91 -12.25
CA VAL A 42 -4.97 28.66 -10.90
C VAL A 42 -6.48 28.94 -10.79
N THR A 43 -7.03 29.69 -11.74
CA THR A 43 -8.47 29.95 -11.84
C THR A 43 -9.21 28.93 -12.72
N SER A 44 -8.48 28.02 -13.39
CA SER A 44 -9.10 26.99 -14.22
C SER A 44 -9.84 25.96 -13.36
N TYR A 45 -10.93 25.43 -13.91
CA TYR A 45 -11.69 24.34 -13.28
C TYR A 45 -10.85 23.07 -13.07
N ALA A 46 -9.81 22.86 -13.88
CA ALA A 46 -8.88 21.74 -13.70
C ALA A 46 -8.05 21.91 -12.42
N PHE A 47 -7.52 23.12 -12.18
CA PHE A 47 -6.77 23.42 -10.96
C PHE A 47 -7.67 23.38 -9.73
N LEU A 48 -8.83 24.05 -9.79
CA LEU A 48 -9.82 24.07 -8.70
C LEU A 48 -10.34 22.66 -8.39
N GLY A 49 -10.59 21.84 -9.42
CA GLY A 49 -10.92 20.42 -9.29
C GLY A 49 -9.84 19.65 -8.54
N ALA A 50 -8.58 19.80 -8.92
CA ALA A 50 -7.47 19.13 -8.24
C ALA A 50 -7.38 19.53 -6.76
N VAL A 51 -7.56 20.81 -6.43
CA VAL A 51 -7.61 21.28 -5.03
C VAL A 51 -8.77 20.63 -4.28
N TYR A 52 -9.96 20.62 -4.88
CA TYR A 52 -11.16 20.04 -4.25
C TYR A 52 -10.99 18.55 -3.93
N TYR A 53 -10.54 17.73 -4.88
CA TYR A 53 -10.39 16.29 -4.67
C TYR A 53 -9.20 15.93 -3.77
N THR A 54 -8.08 16.67 -3.84
CA THR A 54 -6.93 16.43 -2.95
C THR A 54 -7.18 16.84 -1.49
N GLN A 55 -8.22 17.65 -1.25
CA GLN A 55 -8.70 18.03 0.09
C GLN A 55 -9.91 17.20 0.55
N ASN A 56 -10.15 16.03 -0.06
CA ASN A 56 -11.29 15.16 0.28
C ASN A 56 -12.63 15.91 0.22
N CYS A 57 -12.80 16.79 -0.77
CA CYS A 57 -14.04 17.53 -1.03
C CYS A 57 -14.49 18.44 0.12
N ALA A 58 -13.56 18.86 0.99
CA ALA A 58 -13.86 19.74 2.11
C ALA A 58 -14.09 21.21 1.69
N SER A 59 -13.59 21.60 0.52
CA SER A 59 -13.72 22.95 -0.04
C SER A 59 -15.00 23.10 -0.88
N GLU A 60 -15.23 24.30 -1.41
CA GLU A 60 -16.38 24.58 -2.27
C GLU A 60 -16.29 23.80 -3.59
N TYR A 61 -17.42 23.26 -4.04
CA TYR A 61 -17.47 22.46 -5.27
C TYR A 61 -17.12 23.34 -6.49
N PRO A 62 -16.09 22.98 -7.27
CA PRO A 62 -15.48 23.91 -8.22
C PRO A 62 -16.21 24.01 -9.56
N PHE A 63 -17.28 23.24 -9.77
CA PHE A 63 -17.98 23.16 -11.05
C PHE A 63 -19.42 23.72 -10.94
N PRO A 64 -19.59 25.06 -10.99
CA PRO A 64 -20.88 25.71 -10.76
C PRO A 64 -21.93 25.38 -11.84
N PHE A 65 -21.50 24.92 -13.02
CA PHE A 65 -22.42 24.52 -14.10
C PHE A 65 -23.25 23.28 -13.76
N PHE A 66 -22.89 22.53 -12.73
CA PHE A 66 -23.68 21.40 -12.23
C PHE A 66 -24.70 21.80 -11.16
N GLU A 67 -24.69 23.05 -10.67
CA GLU A 67 -25.73 23.55 -9.75
C GLU A 67 -27.12 23.55 -10.40
N TYR A 68 -27.18 23.58 -11.73
CA TYR A 68 -28.42 23.52 -12.51
C TYR A 68 -28.96 22.09 -12.69
N LYS A 69 -28.45 21.08 -11.96
CA LYS A 69 -28.98 19.70 -12.01
C LYS A 69 -30.47 19.69 -11.67
N ASP A 70 -30.87 20.37 -10.60
CA ASP A 70 -32.27 20.40 -10.16
C ASP A 70 -33.18 21.07 -11.20
N ASP A 71 -32.69 22.14 -11.84
CA ASP A 71 -33.40 22.82 -12.94
C ASP A 71 -33.54 21.90 -14.16
N LEU A 72 -32.51 21.11 -14.46
CA LEU A 72 -32.55 20.12 -15.53
C LEU A 72 -33.56 19.00 -15.22
N ASP A 73 -33.59 18.49 -13.99
CA ASP A 73 -34.55 17.47 -13.56
C ASP A 73 -35.99 17.99 -13.64
N SER A 74 -36.21 19.25 -13.25
CA SER A 74 -37.51 19.92 -13.38
C SER A 74 -37.90 20.14 -14.85
N ALA A 75 -36.95 20.53 -15.71
CA ALA A 75 -37.18 20.68 -17.15
C ALA A 75 -37.51 19.34 -17.81
N TYR A 76 -36.83 18.27 -17.42
CA TYR A 76 -37.11 16.91 -17.87
C TYR A 76 -38.52 16.45 -17.48
N ALA A 77 -38.89 16.58 -16.20
CA ALA A 77 -40.23 16.23 -15.72
C ALA A 77 -41.34 17.02 -16.43
N SER A 78 -41.09 18.30 -16.70
CA SER A 78 -42.01 19.15 -17.47
C SER A 78 -42.13 18.69 -18.92
N GLY A 79 -41.01 18.30 -19.55
CA GLY A 79 -40.96 17.76 -20.90
C GLY A 79 -41.72 16.43 -21.02
N GLU A 80 -41.54 15.51 -20.08
CA GLU A 80 -42.31 14.27 -20.00
C GLU A 80 -43.80 14.54 -19.84
N SER A 81 -44.18 15.43 -18.92
CA SER A 81 -45.59 15.79 -18.72
C SER A 81 -46.21 16.37 -19.99
N LEU A 82 -45.47 17.20 -20.74
CA LEU A 82 -45.92 17.75 -22.02
C LEU A 82 -46.09 16.65 -23.06
N PHE A 83 -45.10 15.75 -23.17
CA PHE A 83 -45.15 14.60 -24.08
C PHE A 83 -46.36 13.70 -23.80
N TYR A 84 -46.61 13.36 -22.54
CA TYR A 84 -47.79 12.57 -22.15
C TYR A 84 -49.10 13.30 -22.43
N SER A 85 -49.15 14.61 -22.16
CA SER A 85 -50.36 15.42 -22.39
C SER A 85 -50.71 15.50 -23.87
N ILE A 86 -49.71 15.65 -24.75
CA ILE A 86 -49.93 15.69 -26.21
C ILE A 86 -50.36 14.32 -26.75
N ASN A 87 -49.75 13.24 -26.25
CA ASN A 87 -50.09 11.88 -26.67
C ASN A 87 -51.45 11.40 -26.13
N ALA A 88 -51.96 12.00 -25.06
CA ALA A 88 -53.28 11.68 -24.50
C ALA A 88 -54.44 12.27 -25.31
N VAL A 89 -54.19 13.28 -26.16
CA VAL A 89 -55.19 13.90 -27.04
C VAL A 89 -55.21 13.18 -28.39
N ASP A 90 -56.41 12.89 -28.89
CA ASP A 90 -56.61 12.30 -30.22
C ASP A 90 -56.31 13.29 -31.35
N ASP A 91 -55.96 12.76 -32.53
CA ASP A 91 -55.57 13.57 -33.70
C ASP A 91 -56.68 14.53 -34.15
N GLU A 92 -57.96 14.14 -34.05
CA GLU A 92 -59.09 14.98 -34.47
C GLU A 92 -59.28 16.18 -33.53
N THR A 93 -59.28 15.96 -32.22
CA THR A 93 -59.37 17.02 -31.21
C THR A 93 -58.17 17.95 -31.29
N PHE A 94 -56.97 17.41 -31.51
CA PHE A 94 -55.77 18.22 -31.63
C PHE A 94 -55.81 19.15 -32.85
N SER A 95 -56.18 18.61 -34.02
CA SER A 95 -56.34 19.39 -35.25
C SER A 95 -57.42 20.48 -35.10
N LEU A 96 -58.52 20.17 -34.41
CA LEU A 96 -59.61 21.12 -34.16
C LEU A 96 -59.19 22.31 -33.28
N VAL A 97 -58.38 22.07 -32.24
CA VAL A 97 -58.00 23.10 -31.25
C VAL A 97 -56.75 23.88 -31.68
N CYS A 98 -55.73 23.18 -32.20
CA CYS A 98 -54.43 23.76 -32.53
C CYS A 98 -54.32 24.19 -34.00
N GLY A 99 -55.22 23.75 -34.88
CA GLY A 99 -55.21 24.09 -36.31
C GLY A 99 -54.00 23.53 -37.07
N SER A 100 -53.32 22.52 -36.51
CA SER A 100 -52.10 21.93 -37.05
C SER A 100 -52.13 20.42 -36.86
N ASP A 101 -51.35 19.71 -37.70
CA ASP A 101 -51.19 18.26 -37.58
C ASP A 101 -50.38 17.90 -36.34
N ARG A 102 -50.83 16.86 -35.62
CA ARG A 102 -50.19 16.38 -34.38
C ARG A 102 -48.79 15.83 -34.63
N SER A 103 -48.55 15.22 -35.79
CA SER A 103 -47.32 14.51 -36.14
C SER A 103 -46.06 15.37 -36.00
N GLU A 104 -46.11 16.62 -36.46
CA GLU A 104 -44.98 17.57 -36.39
C GLU A 104 -44.62 17.92 -34.94
N ILE A 105 -45.64 18.16 -34.10
CA ILE A 105 -45.45 18.52 -32.69
C ILE A 105 -45.01 17.29 -31.87
N THR A 106 -45.60 16.12 -32.10
CA THR A 106 -45.16 14.88 -31.42
C THR A 106 -43.73 14.49 -31.79
N GLY A 107 -43.30 14.77 -33.02
CA GLY A 107 -41.90 14.58 -33.44
C GLY A 107 -40.95 15.51 -32.68
N LEU A 108 -41.24 16.81 -32.67
CA LEU A 108 -40.42 17.79 -31.97
C LEU A 108 -40.34 17.53 -30.46
N VAL A 109 -41.47 17.23 -29.82
CA VAL A 109 -41.51 16.95 -28.37
C VAL A 109 -40.86 15.60 -28.06
N GLY A 110 -40.96 14.62 -28.97
CA GLY A 110 -40.21 13.36 -28.86
C GLY A 110 -38.70 13.58 -28.92
N ASP A 111 -38.22 14.37 -29.87
CA ASP A 111 -36.80 14.73 -29.98
C ASP A 111 -36.31 15.49 -28.76
N LEU A 112 -37.10 16.46 -28.26
CA LEU A 112 -36.79 17.20 -27.04
C LEU A 112 -36.68 16.26 -25.83
N ASN A 113 -37.61 15.32 -25.68
CA ASN A 113 -37.58 14.35 -24.59
C ASN A 113 -36.34 13.44 -24.68
N ASN A 114 -35.98 12.98 -25.88
CA ASN A 114 -34.77 12.17 -26.09
C ASN A 114 -33.48 12.92 -25.72
N VAL A 115 -33.39 14.20 -26.07
CA VAL A 115 -32.23 15.05 -25.72
C VAL A 115 -32.17 15.26 -24.21
N MET A 116 -33.30 15.58 -23.57
CA MET A 116 -33.35 15.80 -22.12
C MET A 116 -33.02 14.51 -21.34
N ASN A 117 -33.54 13.36 -21.77
CA ASN A 117 -33.20 12.05 -21.21
C ASN A 117 -31.69 11.75 -21.35
N SER A 118 -31.13 11.98 -22.54
CA SER A 118 -29.69 11.78 -22.78
C SER A 118 -28.85 12.68 -21.87
N LEU A 119 -29.26 13.94 -21.69
CA LEU A 119 -28.57 14.89 -20.83
C LEU A 119 -28.67 14.48 -19.35
N GLN A 120 -29.84 14.01 -18.90
CA GLN A 120 -30.03 13.52 -17.53
C GLN A 120 -29.12 12.32 -17.23
N ILE A 121 -29.03 11.36 -18.17
CA ILE A 121 -28.13 10.20 -18.03
C ILE A 121 -26.67 10.65 -17.92
N ILE A 122 -26.24 11.59 -18.77
CA ILE A 122 -24.85 12.10 -18.73
C ILE A 122 -24.58 12.80 -17.39
N VAL A 123 -25.50 13.63 -16.92
CA VAL A 123 -25.35 14.33 -15.64
C VAL A 123 -25.29 13.32 -14.49
N GLU A 124 -26.14 12.30 -14.49
CA GLU A 124 -26.12 11.26 -13.47
C GLU A 124 -24.82 10.41 -13.50
N ASP A 125 -24.31 10.07 -14.68
CA ASP A 125 -23.04 9.35 -14.83
C ASP A 125 -21.81 10.19 -14.46
N VAL A 126 -21.93 11.52 -14.50
CA VAL A 126 -20.82 12.43 -14.16
C VAL A 126 -20.84 12.84 -12.69
N ILE A 127 -21.98 13.31 -12.16
CA ILE A 127 -22.10 13.88 -10.81
C ILE A 127 -23.07 13.13 -9.88
N GLY A 128 -23.74 12.08 -10.37
CA GLY A 128 -24.60 11.26 -9.51
C GLY A 128 -23.80 10.55 -8.42
N ASP A 129 -24.49 9.79 -7.56
CA ASP A 129 -23.86 9.10 -6.43
C ASP A 129 -22.72 8.16 -6.88
N ASN A 130 -22.90 7.53 -8.05
CA ASN A 130 -21.91 6.65 -8.67
C ASN A 130 -21.12 7.34 -9.80
N GLY A 131 -21.24 8.66 -9.94
CA GLY A 131 -20.68 9.40 -11.04
C GLY A 131 -19.15 9.43 -11.04
N VAL A 132 -18.55 9.70 -12.20
CA VAL A 132 -17.08 9.75 -12.36
C VAL A 132 -16.45 10.89 -11.55
N LEU A 133 -17.16 12.00 -11.39
CA LEU A 133 -16.77 13.16 -10.59
C LEU A 133 -17.40 13.14 -9.20
N SER A 134 -18.01 12.02 -8.78
CA SER A 134 -18.50 11.92 -7.41
C SER A 134 -17.32 11.98 -6.44
N CYS A 135 -17.51 12.70 -5.34
CA CYS A 135 -16.47 12.86 -4.34
C CYS A 135 -15.95 11.50 -3.87
N GLU A 136 -16.86 10.60 -3.49
CA GLU A 136 -16.53 9.30 -2.92
C GLU A 136 -15.69 8.43 -3.86
N ARG A 137 -15.94 8.48 -5.18
CA ARG A 137 -15.14 7.72 -6.15
C ARG A 137 -13.79 8.37 -6.40
N LEU A 138 -13.76 9.68 -6.70
CA LEU A 138 -12.52 10.32 -7.15
C LEU A 138 -11.57 10.62 -5.99
N SER A 139 -12.09 11.05 -4.83
CA SER A 139 -11.28 11.18 -3.62
C SER A 139 -10.85 9.80 -3.12
N GLY A 140 -11.71 8.78 -3.19
CA GLY A 140 -11.35 7.41 -2.82
C GLY A 140 -10.19 6.86 -3.64
N VAL A 141 -10.23 7.02 -4.97
CA VAL A 141 -9.10 6.63 -5.85
C VAL A 141 -7.83 7.41 -5.50
N TYR A 142 -7.93 8.70 -5.19
CA TYR A 142 -6.79 9.51 -4.79
C TYR A 142 -6.19 9.04 -3.45
N THR A 143 -7.02 8.89 -2.42
CA THR A 143 -6.61 8.43 -1.09
C THR A 143 -6.00 7.04 -1.15
N ASP A 144 -6.60 6.09 -1.85
CA ASP A 144 -6.04 4.73 -1.98
C ASP A 144 -4.71 4.71 -2.74
N ALA A 145 -4.65 5.42 -3.88
CA ALA A 145 -3.49 5.38 -4.77
C ALA A 145 -2.31 6.20 -4.24
N VAL A 146 -2.56 7.31 -3.56
CA VAL A 146 -1.52 8.25 -3.15
C VAL A 146 -1.31 8.20 -1.66
N GLU A 147 -2.34 8.31 -0.84
CA GLU A 147 -2.20 8.33 0.61
C GLU A 147 -1.88 6.93 1.15
N GLU A 148 -2.70 5.92 0.85
CA GLU A 148 -2.51 4.57 1.39
C GLU A 148 -1.29 3.87 0.78
N THR A 149 -1.16 3.90 -0.55
CA THR A 149 -0.05 3.21 -1.21
C THR A 149 1.29 3.85 -0.88
N VAL A 150 1.43 5.18 -1.03
CA VAL A 150 2.72 5.86 -0.80
C VAL A 150 3.04 5.92 0.68
N CYS A 151 2.08 6.26 1.55
CA CYS A 151 2.38 6.48 2.95
C CYS A 151 2.35 5.22 3.82
N ARG A 152 1.46 4.27 3.53
CA ARG A 152 1.39 3.03 4.32
C ARG A 152 2.25 1.94 3.72
N ASP A 153 1.99 1.60 2.46
CA ASP A 153 2.54 0.36 1.90
C ASP A 153 4.03 0.52 1.57
N THR A 154 4.46 1.66 1.02
CA THR A 154 5.91 1.87 0.81
C THR A 154 6.66 1.99 2.14
N MET A 155 6.10 2.68 3.14
CA MET A 155 6.78 2.88 4.41
C MET A 155 6.95 1.56 5.17
N GLN A 156 5.96 0.67 5.10
CA GLN A 156 6.07 -0.68 5.63
C GLN A 156 7.16 -1.49 4.91
N ALA A 157 7.24 -1.43 3.58
CA ALA A 157 8.28 -2.11 2.80
C ALA A 157 9.69 -1.58 3.13
N TRP A 158 9.84 -0.26 3.29
CA TRP A 158 11.10 0.38 3.70
C TRP A 158 11.52 -0.06 5.11
N ASN A 159 10.58 -0.15 6.04
CA ASN A 159 10.87 -0.62 7.40
C ASN A 159 11.43 -2.05 7.39
N TRP A 160 10.78 -2.98 6.68
CA TRP A 160 11.28 -4.36 6.54
C TRP A 160 12.66 -4.41 5.87
N THR A 161 12.86 -3.61 4.82
CA THR A 161 14.15 -3.53 4.12
C THR A 161 15.26 -3.02 5.04
N PHE A 162 14.96 -2.03 5.87
CA PHE A 162 15.90 -1.48 6.86
C PHE A 162 16.28 -2.50 7.93
N VAL A 163 15.30 -3.24 8.46
CA VAL A 163 15.52 -4.30 9.45
C VAL A 163 16.44 -5.38 8.88
N VAL A 164 16.13 -5.91 7.70
CA VAL A 164 16.94 -6.96 7.05
C VAL A 164 18.36 -6.47 6.77
N THR A 165 18.51 -5.26 6.25
CA THR A 165 19.83 -4.68 5.95
C THR A 165 20.67 -4.48 7.21
N THR A 166 20.04 -4.07 8.32
CA THR A 166 20.71 -3.88 9.61
C THR A 166 21.18 -5.22 10.20
N CYS A 167 20.37 -6.27 10.12
CA CYS A 167 20.76 -7.62 10.54
C CYS A 167 21.97 -8.14 9.74
N LEU A 168 21.96 -7.99 8.41
CA LEU A 168 23.10 -8.39 7.57
C LEU A 168 24.38 -7.62 7.91
N LEU A 169 24.26 -6.33 8.25
CA LEU A 169 25.38 -5.51 8.67
C LEU A 169 25.95 -6.00 10.02
N ALA A 170 25.10 -6.31 10.99
CA ALA A 170 25.52 -6.86 12.28
C ALA A 170 26.27 -8.19 12.12
N CYS A 171 25.74 -9.11 11.31
CA CYS A 171 26.41 -10.38 10.99
C CYS A 171 27.76 -10.17 10.30
N SER A 172 27.85 -9.20 9.38
CA SER A 172 29.10 -8.87 8.68
C SER A 172 30.17 -8.33 9.63
N LEU A 173 29.78 -7.48 10.59
CA LEU A 173 30.69 -6.98 11.63
C LEU A 173 31.15 -8.11 12.55
N LEU A 174 30.26 -9.02 12.96
CA LEU A 174 30.60 -10.19 13.78
C LEU A 174 31.66 -11.06 13.07
N MET A 175 31.46 -11.38 11.78
CA MET A 175 32.43 -12.14 10.98
C MET A 175 33.81 -11.46 10.92
N LEU A 176 33.86 -10.13 10.77
CA LEU A 176 35.11 -9.38 10.77
C LEU A 176 35.80 -9.37 12.13
N THR A 177 35.04 -9.26 13.22
CA THR A 177 35.57 -9.30 14.60
C THR A 177 36.06 -10.68 15.01
N LEU A 178 35.51 -11.75 14.45
CA LEU A 178 35.93 -13.14 14.69
C LEU A 178 37.13 -13.57 13.82
N ARG A 179 37.41 -12.87 12.71
CA ARG A 179 38.55 -13.14 11.83
C ARG A 179 39.92 -13.22 12.53
N PRO A 180 40.28 -12.37 13.51
CA PRO A 180 41.54 -12.51 14.24
C PRO A 180 41.62 -13.77 15.12
N PHE A 181 40.49 -14.31 15.59
CA PHE A 181 40.47 -15.52 16.43
C PHE A 181 40.72 -16.80 15.63
N TYR A 182 40.32 -16.87 14.36
CA TYR A 182 40.58 -18.04 13.51
C TYR A 182 42.02 -18.13 13.00
N LYS A 183 42.74 -17.01 12.94
CA LYS A 183 44.13 -16.98 12.42
C LYS A 183 45.16 -17.59 13.38
N THR A 184 44.78 -17.89 14.62
CA THR A 184 45.60 -18.57 15.63
C THR A 184 45.29 -20.05 15.78
N MET A 185 44.37 -20.63 15.00
CA MET A 185 44.20 -22.08 14.97
C MET A 185 45.36 -22.69 14.17
N PRO A 186 46.29 -23.44 14.82
CA PRO A 186 47.36 -24.10 14.08
C PRO A 186 46.71 -25.07 13.10
N SER A 187 47.08 -24.94 11.82
CA SER A 187 46.80 -25.97 10.82
C SER A 187 47.23 -27.32 11.39
N THR A 188 46.31 -28.27 11.44
CA THR A 188 46.54 -29.67 11.83
C THR A 188 47.64 -30.33 10.99
N SER A 189 48.07 -29.72 9.88
CA SER A 189 49.23 -30.15 9.10
C SER A 189 50.58 -30.11 9.82
N ASN A 190 50.70 -29.39 10.95
CA ASN A 190 51.94 -29.37 11.75
C ASN A 190 51.92 -30.36 12.92
N LEU A 191 50.76 -30.91 13.29
CA LEU A 191 50.63 -31.92 14.35
C LEU A 191 51.02 -33.32 13.85
N GLU A 192 50.76 -33.64 12.57
CA GLU A 192 51.25 -34.88 11.94
C GLU A 192 52.78 -34.91 11.84
N LYS A 193 53.43 -33.76 11.65
CA LYS A 193 54.89 -33.70 11.51
C LYS A 193 55.62 -33.98 12.83
N SER A 194 55.08 -33.51 13.95
CA SER A 194 55.60 -33.79 15.29
C SER A 194 55.31 -35.21 15.79
N ALA A 195 54.25 -35.87 15.29
CA ALA A 195 53.96 -37.26 15.62
C ALA A 195 54.92 -38.24 14.92
N PHE A 196 55.31 -37.93 13.67
CA PHE A 196 56.18 -38.81 12.88
C PHE A 196 57.67 -38.76 13.28
N GLU A 197 58.13 -37.69 13.93
CA GLU A 197 59.50 -37.61 14.47
C GLU A 197 59.63 -38.19 15.88
N GLY A 198 58.55 -38.26 16.67
CA GLY A 198 58.54 -38.88 18.00
C GLY A 198 58.55 -40.41 17.99
N GLU A 199 58.11 -41.04 16.90
CA GLU A 199 58.04 -42.52 16.80
C GLU A 199 59.38 -43.18 16.48
N LYS A 200 60.40 -42.44 16.03
CA LYS A 200 61.73 -43.00 15.71
C LYS A 200 62.70 -43.06 16.88
N GLU A 201 62.40 -42.40 18.00
CA GLU A 201 63.30 -42.36 19.17
C GLU A 201 62.99 -43.45 20.22
N PHE A 202 61.89 -44.20 20.05
CA PHE A 202 61.41 -45.18 21.05
C PHE A 202 61.56 -46.66 20.65
N GLU A 203 62.28 -47.01 19.57
CA GLU A 203 62.68 -48.40 19.25
C GLU A 203 63.93 -48.86 20.02
N GLY A 204 64.16 -48.34 21.22
CA GLY A 204 65.43 -48.52 21.93
C GLY A 204 65.32 -48.72 23.44
N LYS A 205 64.29 -49.41 23.95
CA LYS A 205 64.37 -49.91 25.34
C LYS A 205 63.48 -51.13 25.60
N GLU A 206 64.17 -52.22 25.90
CA GLU A 206 63.67 -53.56 26.23
C GLU A 206 62.66 -53.58 27.39
N VAL A 207 61.68 -54.46 27.24
CA VAL A 207 60.60 -54.78 28.19
C VAL A 207 61.12 -55.62 29.34
N VAL A 208 60.81 -55.22 30.59
CA VAL A 208 60.73 -56.16 31.73
C VAL A 208 59.41 -55.89 32.46
N LEU A 209 58.52 -56.87 32.40
CA LEU A 209 57.27 -56.96 33.16
C LEU A 209 57.55 -57.29 34.63
N GLY A 210 56.78 -56.71 35.55
CA GLY A 210 56.79 -57.09 36.96
C GLY A 210 55.74 -56.38 37.83
N ASP A 211 54.69 -57.14 38.13
CA ASP A 211 53.83 -57.19 39.32
C ASP A 211 52.78 -56.12 39.69
N GLU A 212 51.63 -56.69 40.03
CA GLU A 212 50.40 -56.16 40.61
C GLU A 212 50.62 -55.70 42.07
N ASP A 213 49.95 -54.62 42.52
CA ASP A 213 49.15 -54.64 43.76
C ASP A 213 48.55 -53.27 44.17
N ASN A 214 47.35 -53.38 44.74
CA ASN A 214 46.66 -52.54 45.74
C ASN A 214 45.75 -51.35 45.36
N LEU A 215 44.44 -51.67 45.41
CA LEU A 215 43.34 -51.00 46.12
C LEU A 215 43.68 -49.75 46.97
N ASN A 216 42.91 -48.67 46.79
CA ASN A 216 41.89 -48.29 47.79
C ASN A 216 40.99 -47.10 47.36
N SER A 217 39.71 -47.27 47.70
CA SER A 217 38.73 -46.24 48.13
C SER A 217 38.09 -45.29 47.10
N ALA A 218 36.82 -45.61 46.78
CA ALA A 218 35.72 -44.67 46.52
C ALA A 218 35.35 -43.90 47.83
N PRO A 219 34.43 -42.88 47.89
CA PRO A 219 33.35 -42.66 46.91
C PRO A 219 32.83 -41.20 46.70
N ASP A 220 31.80 -41.11 45.82
CA ASP A 220 30.66 -40.17 45.74
C ASP A 220 30.90 -38.67 45.40
N ALA A 221 30.08 -37.93 44.62
CA ALA A 221 28.70 -38.11 44.18
C ALA A 221 28.40 -37.30 42.88
N GLN A 222 27.54 -37.89 42.02
CA GLN A 222 26.33 -37.39 41.31
C GLN A 222 26.17 -35.87 41.02
N GLU A 223 25.61 -35.41 39.89
CA GLU A 223 24.33 -35.82 39.28
C GLU A 223 24.18 -35.31 37.82
N ASN A 224 23.71 -36.19 36.93
CA ASN A 224 23.27 -35.97 35.53
C ASN A 224 21.76 -35.63 35.53
N VAL A 225 21.28 -34.60 34.82
CA VAL A 225 20.71 -34.62 33.45
C VAL A 225 19.35 -35.34 33.29
N GLU A 226 18.44 -34.60 32.64
CA GLU A 226 17.30 -35.00 31.78
C GLU A 226 15.88 -35.25 32.34
N GLY A 227 14.92 -34.75 31.55
CA GLY A 227 13.49 -35.04 31.67
C GLY A 227 12.66 -34.37 30.58
N GLU A 228 12.72 -34.88 29.35
CA GLU A 228 11.80 -34.59 28.23
C GLU A 228 10.65 -35.62 28.22
N LYS A 229 9.37 -35.19 28.11
CA LYS A 229 8.31 -35.85 27.29
C LYS A 229 6.93 -35.14 27.30
N VAL A 230 6.66 -34.43 26.19
CA VAL A 230 5.56 -34.52 25.18
C VAL A 230 4.15 -35.11 25.53
N VAL A 231 3.12 -34.37 25.03
CA VAL A 231 1.76 -34.65 24.45
C VAL A 231 0.45 -34.57 25.29
N ARG A 232 -0.51 -33.79 24.72
CA ARG A 232 -2.01 -33.91 24.69
C ARG A 232 -2.74 -33.51 25.98
N GLY A 233 -3.87 -32.79 26.00
CA GLY A 233 -4.85 -32.33 25.01
C GLY A 233 -6.18 -32.09 25.77
N ASP A 234 -6.94 -31.10 25.33
CA ASP A 234 -8.39 -30.89 25.54
C ASP A 234 -8.98 -30.31 26.85
N GLU A 235 -9.77 -29.25 26.61
CA GLU A 235 -11.09 -28.88 27.18
C GLU A 235 -11.21 -28.38 28.64
N GLY A 236 -11.72 -27.13 28.79
CA GLY A 236 -12.29 -26.58 30.04
C GLY A 236 -13.77 -26.96 30.22
N PRO A 237 -14.64 -26.17 30.91
CA PRO A 237 -14.49 -25.24 32.03
C PRO A 237 -15.28 -25.84 33.25
N PRO A 238 -16.05 -25.16 34.15
CA PRO A 238 -16.61 -23.79 34.21
C PRO A 238 -15.78 -22.77 35.00
#